data_AF-A0A2D4GDV1-F1
#
_entry.id   AF-A0A2D4GDV1-F1
#
_cell.length_a   1.000
_cell.length_b   1.000
_cell.length_c   1.000
_cell.angle_alpha   90.00
_cell.angle_beta   90.00
_cell.angle_gamma   90.00
#
_symmetry.space_group_name_H-M   'P 1'
#
loop_
_entity.id
_entity.type
_entity.pdbx_description
1 polymer ?
#
loop_
_entity_poly.entity_id
_entity_poly.type
_entity_poly.pdbx_seq_one_letter_code
_entity_poly.pdbx_strand_id
1 'polypeptide(L)'
;VHGHYEKDKAILASIRARLKVSEKDLKDLQWEHEVLQQRFSKVQDERDDLYQKFTKAINEVQQKTGFKNLLLERKLIGLASLLEKKEVQLNEVLAASNLDPSALTVVTHKLEDVLDSKNTAIKDLQYELARVCKAHNDLLQTYEAKLTSFGIPLDNLGFKPLETSVLGHALGQGPAGFVSTPT
;
A
#
# COMPACT_ATOMS: atom_id res chain seq x y z
N VAL A 1 -53.69 -63.23 -36.03
CA VAL A 1 -53.24 -63.15 -34.62
C VAL A 1 -51.71 -63.05 -34.50
N HIS A 2 -50.92 -63.88 -35.21
CA HIS A 2 -49.45 -63.89 -35.10
C HIS A 2 -48.73 -62.59 -35.55
N GLY A 3 -49.19 -61.93 -36.62
CA GLY A 3 -48.58 -60.69 -37.13
C GLY A 3 -48.83 -59.43 -36.28
N HIS A 4 -49.80 -59.44 -35.38
CA HIS A 4 -50.02 -58.35 -34.40
C HIS A 4 -49.03 -58.48 -33.24
N TYR A 5 -48.84 -59.70 -32.74
CA TYR A 5 -47.90 -60.00 -31.66
C TYR A 5 -46.45 -59.59 -31.98
N GLU A 6 -45.96 -59.87 -33.20
CA GLU A 6 -44.59 -59.49 -33.58
C GLU A 6 -44.42 -57.96 -33.75
N LYS A 7 -45.46 -57.25 -34.22
CA LYS A 7 -45.45 -55.78 -34.28
C LYS A 7 -45.42 -55.17 -32.88
N ASP A 8 -46.28 -55.66 -31.98
CA ASP A 8 -46.35 -55.19 -30.60
C ASP A 8 -45.03 -55.44 -29.86
N LYS A 9 -44.38 -56.58 -30.12
CA LYS A 9 -43.05 -56.93 -29.59
C LYS A 9 -41.95 -55.99 -30.10
N ALA A 10 -41.96 -55.63 -31.40
CA ALA A 10 -41.01 -54.68 -31.97
C ALA A 10 -41.21 -53.26 -31.41
N ILE A 11 -42.46 -52.82 -31.26
CA ILE A 11 -42.80 -51.53 -30.64
C ILE A 11 -42.34 -51.49 -29.19
N LEU A 12 -42.60 -52.56 -28.42
CA LEU A 12 -42.17 -52.67 -27.03
C LEU A 12 -40.63 -52.61 -26.91
N ALA A 13 -39.90 -53.26 -27.81
CA ALA A 13 -38.43 -53.19 -27.84
C ALA A 13 -37.93 -51.76 -28.12
N SER A 14 -38.54 -51.06 -29.07
CA SER A 14 -38.23 -49.65 -29.40
C SER A 14 -38.51 -48.71 -28.23
N ILE A 15 -39.66 -48.87 -27.56
CA ILE A 15 -40.03 -48.08 -26.38
C ILE A 15 -39.05 -48.35 -25.23
N ARG A 16 -38.68 -49.61 -24.97
CA ARG A 16 -37.68 -49.97 -23.96
C ARG A 16 -36.32 -49.35 -24.24
N ALA A 17 -35.88 -49.34 -25.50
CA ALA A 17 -34.63 -48.71 -25.89
C ALA A 17 -34.66 -47.19 -25.63
N ARG A 18 -35.76 -46.52 -26.01
CA ARG A 18 -35.96 -45.09 -25.75
C ARG A 18 -36.04 -44.76 -24.26
N LEU A 19 -36.73 -45.58 -23.48
CA LEU A 19 -36.82 -45.42 -22.02
C LEU A 19 -35.43 -45.51 -21.39
N LYS A 20 -34.63 -46.51 -21.78
CA LYS A 20 -33.26 -46.69 -21.28
C LYS A 20 -32.36 -45.49 -21.59
N VAL A 21 -32.47 -44.92 -22.80
CA VAL A 21 -31.74 -43.69 -23.17
C VAL A 21 -32.20 -42.52 -22.31
N SER A 22 -33.52 -42.31 -22.19
CA SER A 22 -34.06 -41.21 -21.37
C SER A 22 -33.71 -41.32 -19.89
N GLU A 23 -33.66 -42.54 -19.33
CA GLU A 23 -33.22 -42.79 -17.95
C GLU A 23 -31.75 -42.47 -17.73
N LYS A 24 -30.90 -42.74 -18.74
CA LYS A 24 -29.49 -42.34 -18.71
C LYS A 24 -29.38 -40.81 -18.75
N ASP A 25 -30.03 -40.17 -19.71
CA ASP A 25 -29.97 -38.72 -19.87
C ASP A 25 -30.47 -38.00 -18.61
N LEU A 26 -31.51 -38.53 -17.95
CA LEU A 26 -32.00 -38.01 -16.68
C LEU A 26 -30.95 -38.10 -15.56
N LYS A 27 -30.22 -39.21 -15.46
CA LYS A 27 -29.15 -39.37 -14.46
C LYS A 27 -27.96 -38.46 -14.74
N ASP A 28 -27.57 -38.34 -16.01
CA ASP A 28 -26.47 -37.47 -16.42
C ASP A 28 -26.82 -36.01 -16.11
N LEU A 29 -28.04 -35.57 -16.43
CA LEU A 29 -28.52 -34.21 -16.15
C LEU A 29 -28.67 -33.92 -14.64
N GLN A 30 -29.10 -34.90 -13.84
CA GLN A 30 -29.14 -34.78 -12.38
C GLN A 30 -27.75 -34.56 -11.80
N TRP A 31 -26.75 -35.31 -12.28
CA TRP A 31 -25.37 -35.14 -11.83
C TRP A 31 -24.81 -33.77 -12.24
N GLU A 32 -25.04 -33.33 -13.48
CA GLU A 32 -24.64 -31.99 -13.94
C GLU A 32 -25.27 -30.88 -13.10
N HIS A 33 -26.55 -31.04 -12.73
CA HIS A 33 -27.26 -30.10 -11.88
C HIS A 33 -26.63 -30.00 -10.49
N GLU A 34 -26.32 -31.13 -9.85
CA GLU A 34 -25.67 -31.16 -8.54
C GLU A 34 -24.29 -30.48 -8.58
N VAL A 35 -23.48 -30.77 -9.61
CA VAL A 35 -22.17 -30.13 -9.81
C VAL A 35 -22.31 -28.63 -9.99
N LEU A 36 -23.28 -28.19 -10.80
CA LEU A 36 -23.52 -26.77 -11.05
C LEU A 36 -23.99 -26.05 -9.77
N GLN A 37 -24.84 -26.69 -8.97
CA GLN A 37 -25.31 -26.13 -7.71
C GLN A 37 -24.16 -25.95 -6.70
N GLN A 38 -23.25 -26.93 -6.60
CA GLN A 38 -22.06 -26.82 -5.76
C GLN A 38 -21.13 -25.69 -6.23
N ARG A 39 -20.91 -25.57 -7.54
CA ARG A 39 -20.09 -24.48 -8.11
C ARG A 39 -20.72 -23.12 -7.87
N PHE A 40 -22.03 -23.00 -8.02
CA PHE A 40 -22.76 -21.77 -7.76
C PHE A 40 -22.62 -21.35 -6.29
N SER A 41 -22.81 -22.28 -5.35
CA SER A 41 -22.63 -22.01 -3.92
C SER A 41 -21.22 -21.49 -3.63
N LYS A 42 -20.19 -22.14 -4.18
CA LYS A 42 -18.80 -21.72 -3.99
C LYS A 42 -18.54 -20.30 -4.51
N VAL A 43 -19.01 -19.97 -5.71
CA VAL A 43 -18.84 -18.62 -6.28
C VAL A 43 -19.61 -17.58 -5.49
N GLN A 44 -20.77 -17.95 -4.94
CA GLN A 44 -21.52 -17.07 -4.06
C GLN A 44 -20.76 -16.77 -2.77
N ASP A 45 -20.18 -17.79 -2.13
CA ASP A 45 -19.36 -17.63 -0.94
C ASP A 45 -18.11 -16.77 -1.20
N GLU A 46 -17.43 -16.99 -2.33
CA GLU A 46 -16.26 -16.20 -2.75
C GLU A 46 -16.63 -14.73 -2.99
N ARG A 47 -17.78 -14.46 -3.60
CA ARG A 47 -18.30 -13.10 -3.80
C ARG A 47 -18.58 -12.42 -2.45
N ASP A 48 -19.23 -13.13 -1.53
CA ASP A 48 -19.64 -12.58 -0.25
C ASP A 48 -18.43 -12.29 0.64
N ASP A 49 -17.43 -13.18 0.66
CA ASP A 49 -16.14 -12.95 1.32
C ASP A 49 -15.38 -11.77 0.69
N LEU A 50 -15.34 -11.67 -0.63
CA LEU A 50 -14.69 -10.55 -1.32
C LEU A 50 -15.36 -9.22 -0.97
N TYR A 51 -16.70 -9.19 -0.91
CA TYR A 51 -17.45 -7.99 -0.53
C TYR A 51 -17.15 -7.58 0.92
N GLN A 52 -17.13 -8.54 1.85
CA GLN A 52 -16.78 -8.27 3.25
C GLN A 52 -15.35 -7.73 3.38
N LYS A 53 -14.38 -8.33 2.69
CA LYS A 53 -12.98 -7.87 2.68
C LYS A 53 -12.86 -6.46 2.11
N PHE A 54 -13.58 -6.16 1.04
CA PHE A 54 -13.60 -4.84 0.43
C PHE A 54 -14.15 -3.78 1.39
N THR A 55 -15.30 -4.03 2.01
CA THR A 55 -15.90 -3.11 3.01
C THR A 55 -14.96 -2.90 4.19
N LYS A 56 -14.33 -3.97 4.69
CA LYS A 56 -13.36 -3.87 5.78
C LYS A 56 -12.15 -3.01 5.39
N ALA A 57 -11.57 -3.24 4.21
CA ALA A 57 -10.43 -2.48 3.72
C ALA A 57 -10.75 -0.98 3.57
N ILE A 58 -11.93 -0.64 3.05
CA ILE A 58 -12.40 0.75 2.96
C ILE A 58 -12.44 1.39 4.36
N ASN A 59 -13.11 0.73 5.30
CA ASN A 59 -13.28 1.27 6.66
C ASN A 59 -11.92 1.46 7.35
N GLU A 60 -10.99 0.53 7.18
CA GLU A 60 -9.64 0.64 7.74
C GLU A 60 -8.87 1.83 7.15
N VAL A 61 -8.91 2.02 5.83
CA VAL A 61 -8.24 3.15 5.16
C VAL A 61 -8.85 4.48 5.61
N GLN A 62 -10.19 4.55 5.67
CA GLN A 62 -10.91 5.73 6.14
C GLN A 62 -10.58 6.05 7.60
N GLN A 63 -10.57 5.05 8.49
CA GLN A 63 -10.24 5.25 9.90
C GLN A 63 -8.79 5.72 10.09
N LYS A 64 -7.83 5.07 9.42
CA LYS A 64 -6.40 5.44 9.52
C LYS A 64 -6.16 6.85 9.00
N THR A 65 -6.72 7.18 7.84
CA THR A 65 -6.57 8.50 7.24
C THR A 65 -7.30 9.57 8.06
N GLY A 66 -8.52 9.27 8.51
CA GLY A 66 -9.31 10.15 9.37
C GLY A 66 -8.60 10.48 10.69
N PHE A 67 -7.98 9.49 11.32
CA PHE A 67 -7.18 9.71 12.53
C PHE A 67 -5.92 10.56 12.25
N LYS A 68 -5.18 10.28 11.15
CA LYS A 68 -4.01 11.08 10.75
C LYS A 68 -4.41 12.54 10.50
N ASN A 69 -5.51 12.77 9.78
CA ASN A 69 -6.02 14.11 9.50
C ASN A 69 -6.42 14.85 10.78
N LEU A 70 -7.18 14.20 11.65
CA LEU A 70 -7.60 14.79 12.92
C LEU A 70 -6.41 15.16 13.82
N LEU A 71 -5.35 14.34 13.83
CA LEU A 71 -4.13 14.64 14.57
C LEU A 71 -3.39 15.84 13.95
N LEU A 72 -3.29 15.89 12.62
CA LEU A 72 -2.67 17.02 11.90
C LEU A 72 -3.43 18.32 12.13
N GLU A 73 -4.77 18.29 12.07
CA GLU A 73 -5.63 19.44 12.38
C GLU A 73 -5.40 19.94 13.81
N ARG A 74 -5.38 19.05 14.80
CA ARG A 74 -5.06 19.43 16.18
C ARG A 74 -3.67 20.03 16.33
N LYS A 75 -2.67 19.46 15.65
CA LYS A 75 -1.31 20.00 15.65
C LYS A 75 -1.26 21.38 15.03
N LEU A 76 -1.97 21.60 13.92
CA LEU A 76 -2.07 22.89 13.24
C LEU A 76 -2.70 23.93 14.16
N ILE A 77 -3.84 23.63 14.78
CA ILE A 77 -4.50 24.52 15.74
C ILE A 77 -3.56 24.85 16.92
N GLY A 78 -2.87 23.85 17.47
CA GLY A 78 -1.92 24.05 18.56
C GLY A 78 -0.75 24.96 18.17
N LEU A 79 -0.18 24.77 16.98
CA LEU A 79 0.90 25.61 16.46
C LEU A 79 0.42 27.03 16.14
N ALA A 80 -0.78 27.20 15.60
CA ALA A 80 -1.36 28.52 15.34
C ALA A 80 -1.59 29.31 16.64
N SER A 81 -2.14 28.66 17.67
CA SER A 81 -2.30 29.30 18.98
C SER A 81 -0.95 29.65 19.63
N LEU A 82 0.07 28.82 19.44
CA LEU A 82 1.42 29.12 19.92
C LEU A 82 2.03 30.32 19.17
N LEU A 83 1.84 30.39 17.86
CA LEU A 83 2.30 31.50 17.03
C LEU A 83 1.66 32.82 17.47
N GLU A 84 0.33 32.85 17.61
CA GLU A 84 -0.40 34.05 18.05
C GLU A 84 0.10 34.54 19.42
N LYS A 85 0.30 33.64 20.38
CA LYS A 85 0.89 33.98 21.69
C LYS A 85 2.28 34.56 21.57
N LYS A 86 3.10 34.04 20.66
CA LYS A 86 4.48 34.52 20.44
C LYS A 86 4.51 35.87 19.74
N GLU A 87 3.60 36.13 18.81
CA GLU A 87 3.45 37.44 18.18
C GLU A 87 3.03 38.51 19.19
N VAL A 88 2.07 38.20 20.08
CA VAL A 88 1.69 39.12 21.16
C VAL A 88 2.86 39.41 22.10
N GLN A 89 3.55 38.36 22.58
CA GLN A 89 4.74 38.53 23.44
C GLN A 89 5.84 39.36 22.77
N LEU A 90 6.08 39.14 21.48
CA LEU A 90 7.07 39.91 20.72
C LEU A 90 6.66 41.38 20.64
N ASN A 91 5.42 41.67 20.30
CA ASN A 91 4.90 43.04 20.19
C ASN A 91 4.98 43.79 21.53
N GLU A 92 4.66 43.13 22.65
CA GLU A 92 4.79 43.72 24.00
C GLU A 92 6.24 44.09 24.31
N VAL A 93 7.20 43.19 24.05
CA VAL A 93 8.63 43.43 24.28
C VAL A 93 9.15 44.57 23.40
N LEU A 94 8.76 44.59 22.12
CA LEU A 94 9.15 45.65 21.19
C LEU A 94 8.61 47.02 21.62
N ALA A 95 7.35 47.09 22.05
CA ALA A 95 6.74 48.31 22.56
C ALA A 95 7.43 48.82 23.85
N ALA A 96 7.85 47.92 24.75
CA ALA A 96 8.55 48.30 25.98
C ALA A 96 10.00 48.74 25.76
N SER A 97 10.65 48.27 24.68
CA SER A 97 12.09 48.43 24.49
C SER A 97 12.51 49.76 23.84
N ASN A 98 11.56 50.58 23.35
CA ASN A 98 11.82 51.87 22.67
C ASN A 98 12.97 51.82 21.64
N LEU A 99 13.08 50.71 20.91
CA LEU A 99 14.15 50.49 19.93
C LEU A 99 13.91 51.34 18.68
N ASP A 100 14.99 51.76 18.03
CA ASP A 100 14.90 52.40 16.71
C ASP A 100 14.29 51.40 15.69
N PRO A 101 13.12 51.71 15.09
CA PRO A 101 12.46 50.81 14.16
C PRO A 101 13.30 50.47 12.93
N SER A 102 14.17 51.39 12.49
CA SER A 102 15.00 51.20 11.31
C SER A 102 16.11 50.17 11.55
N ALA A 103 16.81 50.28 12.68
CA ALA A 103 17.83 49.30 13.10
C ALA A 103 17.23 47.92 13.36
N LEU A 104 16.03 47.85 13.98
CA LEU A 104 15.35 46.59 14.24
C LEU A 104 15.00 45.85 12.94
N THR A 105 14.45 46.56 11.96
CA THR A 105 14.08 45.99 10.65
C THR A 105 15.30 45.37 9.95
N VAL A 106 16.46 46.06 9.97
CA VAL A 106 17.70 45.56 9.37
C VAL A 106 18.19 44.28 10.06
N VAL A 107 18.14 44.25 11.40
CA VAL A 107 18.57 43.07 12.17
C VAL A 107 17.61 41.88 11.95
N THR A 108 16.30 42.11 11.93
CA THR A 108 15.30 41.07 11.66
C THR A 108 15.51 40.46 10.27
N HIS A 109 15.63 41.28 9.22
CA HIS A 109 15.87 40.77 7.87
C HIS A 109 17.15 39.95 7.78
N LYS A 110 18.25 40.42 8.39
CA LYS A 110 19.51 39.68 8.38
C LYS A 110 19.40 38.36 9.13
N LEU A 111 18.60 38.30 10.19
CA LEU A 111 18.35 37.06 10.92
C LEU A 111 17.50 36.08 10.09
N GLU A 112 16.49 36.58 9.39
CA GLU A 112 15.67 35.81 8.43
C GLU A 112 16.55 35.20 7.33
N ASP A 113 17.41 36.00 6.69
CA ASP A 113 18.34 35.52 5.65
C ASP A 113 19.24 34.39 6.16
N VAL A 114 19.77 34.53 7.39
CA VAL A 114 20.63 33.52 8.00
C VAL A 114 19.85 32.25 8.35
N LEU A 115 18.62 32.39 8.84
CA LEU A 115 17.74 31.25 9.13
C LEU A 115 17.38 30.50 7.85
N ASP A 116 17.01 31.20 6.79
CA ASP A 116 16.67 30.60 5.50
C ASP A 116 17.86 29.91 4.84
N SER A 117 19.03 30.54 4.90
CA SER A 117 20.29 29.92 4.45
C SER A 117 20.59 28.63 5.21
N LYS A 118 20.46 28.63 6.54
CA LYS A 118 20.69 27.42 7.36
C LYS A 118 19.64 26.35 7.12
N ASN A 119 18.37 26.72 7.00
CA ASN A 119 17.28 25.78 6.70
C ASN A 119 17.47 25.12 5.34
N THR A 120 17.94 25.88 4.34
CA THR A 120 18.29 25.35 3.02
C THR A 120 19.46 24.38 3.13
N ALA A 121 20.55 24.76 3.81
CA ALA A 121 21.69 23.87 4.02
C ALA A 121 21.31 22.58 4.76
N ILE A 122 20.39 22.63 5.74
CA ILE A 122 19.88 21.43 6.41
C ILE A 122 19.16 20.51 5.42
N LYS A 123 18.29 21.05 4.57
CA LYS A 123 17.57 20.28 3.55
C LYS A 123 18.55 19.63 2.56
N ASP A 124 19.54 20.38 2.09
CA ASP A 124 20.55 19.89 1.16
C ASP A 124 21.39 18.78 1.79
N LEU A 125 21.84 18.95 3.04
CA LEU A 125 22.60 17.92 3.75
C LEU A 125 21.77 16.66 4.05
N GLN A 126 20.49 16.81 4.38
CA GLN A 126 19.58 15.67 4.55
C GLN A 126 19.40 14.92 3.22
N TYR A 127 19.25 15.64 2.12
CA TYR A 127 19.17 15.05 0.78
C TYR A 127 20.46 14.31 0.41
N GLU A 128 21.62 14.93 0.62
CA GLU A 128 22.92 14.33 0.35
C GLU A 128 23.19 13.08 1.20
N LEU A 129 22.83 13.12 2.49
CA LEU A 129 22.91 11.94 3.35
C LEU A 129 22.04 10.80 2.79
N ALA A 130 20.80 11.10 2.41
CA ALA A 130 19.93 10.12 1.79
C ALA A 130 20.53 9.56 0.49
N ARG A 131 21.09 10.43 -0.36
CA ARG A 131 21.82 10.11 -1.59
C ARG A 131 22.92 9.08 -1.37
N VAL A 132 23.78 9.35 -0.40
CA VAL A 132 24.92 8.48 -0.06
C VAL A 132 24.45 7.17 0.56
N CYS A 133 23.49 7.19 1.48
CA CYS A 133 22.95 5.96 2.07
C CYS A 133 22.35 5.03 1.01
N LYS A 134 21.62 5.57 0.04
CA LYS A 134 21.09 4.75 -1.05
C LYS A 134 22.20 4.17 -1.93
N ALA A 135 23.17 5.00 -2.34
CA ALA A 135 24.29 4.53 -3.16
C ALA A 135 25.08 3.41 -2.47
N HIS A 136 25.24 3.50 -1.13
CA HIS A 136 25.84 2.45 -0.31
C HIS A 136 25.01 1.16 -0.33
N ASN A 137 23.69 1.24 -0.13
CA ASN A 137 22.82 0.07 -0.14
C ASN A 137 22.73 -0.58 -1.55
N ASP A 138 22.65 0.22 -2.61
CA ASP A 138 22.63 -0.26 -4.01
C ASP A 138 23.96 -0.98 -4.36
N LEU A 139 25.09 -0.43 -3.91
CA LEU A 139 26.41 -1.05 -4.06
C LEU A 139 26.47 -2.39 -3.33
N LEU A 140 25.98 -2.44 -2.09
CA LEU A 140 25.96 -3.65 -1.29
C LEU A 140 25.15 -4.76 -1.98
N GLN A 141 23.96 -4.44 -2.45
CA GLN A 141 23.11 -5.39 -3.17
C GLN A 141 23.78 -5.89 -4.46
N THR A 142 24.44 -5.01 -5.21
CA THR A 142 25.18 -5.37 -6.42
C THR A 142 26.35 -6.30 -6.10
N TYR A 143 27.09 -6.03 -5.03
CA TYR A 143 28.19 -6.85 -4.56
C TYR A 143 27.73 -8.25 -4.16
N GLU A 144 26.67 -8.36 -3.36
CA GLU A 144 26.09 -9.64 -2.94
C GLU A 144 25.59 -10.48 -4.13
N ALA A 145 24.90 -9.82 -5.09
CA ALA A 145 24.48 -10.46 -6.33
C ALA A 145 25.68 -10.98 -7.14
N LYS A 146 26.79 -10.23 -7.16
CA LYS A 146 28.00 -10.64 -7.87
C LYS A 146 28.70 -11.82 -7.21
N LEU A 147 28.83 -11.84 -5.89
CA LEU A 147 29.37 -12.99 -5.15
C LEU A 147 28.56 -14.26 -5.42
N THR A 148 27.24 -14.13 -5.34
CA THR A 148 26.31 -15.23 -5.61
C THR A 148 26.47 -15.73 -7.05
N SER A 149 26.63 -14.82 -8.03
CA SER A 149 26.86 -15.18 -9.44
C SER A 149 28.17 -15.96 -9.67
N PHE A 150 29.17 -15.78 -8.81
CA PHE A 150 30.42 -16.53 -8.83
C PHE A 150 30.38 -17.79 -7.95
N GLY A 151 29.22 -18.13 -7.37
CA GLY A 151 29.06 -19.29 -6.50
C GLY A 151 29.70 -19.13 -5.12
N ILE A 152 29.96 -17.90 -4.68
CA ILE A 152 30.51 -17.60 -3.35
C ILE A 152 29.33 -17.36 -2.40
N PRO A 153 29.10 -18.25 -1.41
CA PRO A 153 28.05 -18.04 -0.40
C PRO A 153 28.34 -16.81 0.46
N LEU A 154 27.33 -16.00 0.74
CA LEU A 154 27.47 -14.79 1.57
C LEU A 154 27.91 -15.11 3.01
N ASP A 155 27.57 -16.30 3.52
CA ASP A 155 27.99 -16.77 4.84
C ASP A 155 29.52 -16.93 4.98
N ASN A 156 30.23 -17.09 3.84
CA ASN A 156 31.68 -17.24 3.82
C ASN A 156 32.43 -15.92 4.07
N LEU A 157 31.72 -14.78 4.10
CA LEU A 157 32.33 -13.46 4.31
C LEU A 157 32.79 -13.23 5.75
N GLY A 158 32.21 -13.92 6.73
CA GLY A 158 32.56 -13.77 8.15
C GLY A 158 32.11 -12.44 8.79
N PHE A 159 31.40 -11.59 8.05
CA PHE A 159 30.77 -10.38 8.57
C PHE A 159 29.44 -10.14 7.84
N LYS A 160 28.51 -9.44 8.51
CA LYS A 160 27.27 -8.96 7.90
C LYS A 160 27.37 -7.46 7.66
N PRO A 161 27.37 -7.01 6.39
CA PRO A 161 27.38 -5.59 6.07
C PRO A 161 26.17 -4.88 6.70
N LEU A 162 26.38 -3.67 7.22
CA LEU A 162 25.32 -2.86 7.79
C LEU A 162 24.63 -2.06 6.68
N GLU A 163 23.33 -2.27 6.51
CA GLU A 163 22.50 -1.42 5.68
C GLU A 163 22.33 -0.05 6.36
N THR A 164 22.51 1.01 5.58
CA THR A 164 22.30 2.36 6.08
C THR A 164 20.82 2.72 6.00
N SER A 165 20.25 3.13 7.13
CA SER A 165 18.86 3.62 7.22
C SER A 165 18.87 5.10 7.60
N VAL A 166 18.10 5.90 6.87
CA VAL A 166 17.90 7.32 7.16
C VAL A 166 16.66 7.46 8.02
N LEU A 167 16.82 8.00 9.24
CA LEU A 167 15.70 8.26 10.14
C LEU A 167 14.62 9.11 9.44
N GLY A 168 13.40 8.56 9.36
CA GLY A 168 12.24 9.23 8.78
C GLY A 168 12.08 9.11 7.26
N HIS A 169 13.00 8.45 6.54
CA HIS A 169 12.89 8.23 5.10
C HIS A 169 13.00 6.74 4.75
N ALA A 170 11.95 6.19 4.16
CA ALA A 170 12.01 4.86 3.56
C ALA A 170 12.71 4.96 2.20
N LEU A 171 13.98 4.54 2.14
CA LEU A 171 14.72 4.46 0.87
C LEU A 171 14.18 3.28 0.04
N GLY A 172 13.71 3.55 -1.17
CA GLY A 172 13.22 2.48 -2.06
C GLY A 172 14.36 1.67 -2.68
N GLN A 173 14.13 0.37 -2.89
CA GLN A 173 15.13 -0.58 -3.44
C GLN A 173 15.37 -0.47 -4.97
N GLY A 174 14.69 0.46 -5.67
CA GLY A 174 14.80 0.62 -7.12
C GLY A 174 15.64 1.84 -7.54
N PRO A 175 16.00 1.96 -8.83
CA PRO A 175 16.70 3.15 -9.36
C PRO A 175 15.96 4.46 -9.05
N ALA A 176 14.62 4.42 -9.00
CA ALA A 176 13.75 5.53 -8.64
C ALA A 176 13.45 5.68 -7.12
N GLY A 177 14.14 4.93 -6.24
CA GLY A 177 13.90 4.90 -4.79
C GLY A 177 14.14 6.21 -4.02
N PHE A 178 14.46 7.31 -4.73
CA PHE A 178 14.51 8.68 -4.22
C PHE A 178 13.19 9.46 -4.34
N VAL A 179 12.22 8.96 -5.11
CA VAL A 179 11.01 9.72 -5.46
C VAL A 179 9.90 9.58 -4.40
N SER A 180 10.12 8.80 -3.35
CA SER A 180 9.17 8.65 -2.25
C SER A 180 9.32 9.78 -1.23
N THR A 181 8.94 11.01 -1.58
CA THR A 181 8.64 12.03 -0.56
C THR A 181 7.54 11.49 0.36
N PRO A 182 7.73 11.38 1.69
CA PRO A 182 6.62 11.09 2.58
C PRO A 182 5.66 12.29 2.55
N THR A 183 4.40 12.06 2.18
CA THR A 183 3.29 12.98 2.44
C THR A 183 2.68 12.79 3.83
#